data_AF-A0A8T4BBA3-F1
#
_entry.id   AF-A0A8T4BBA3-F1
#
_cell.length_a   1.000
_cell.length_b   1.000
_cell.length_c   1.000
_cell.angle_alpha   90.00
_cell.angle_beta   90.00
_cell.angle_gamma   90.00
#
_symmetry.space_group_name_H-M   'P 1'
#
loop_
_entity.id
_entity.type
_entity.pdbx_description
1 polymer ?
#
loop_
_entity_poly.entity_id
_entity_poly.type
_entity_poly.pdbx_seq_one_letter_code
_entity_poly.pdbx_strand_id
1 'polypeptide(L)'
;MVSYEAAILSWCSDTWRQEPVSIEEWVVDEGFAQVFIRLKNSVLIVDFILDNNGDLICQNHLHIPQERWNPGSIQVFRTNEGKVRFRHRNSEIILAAHFRAPEWGQSLLEEWLMSQRGEVMRPKDKTQRIAAIKRNKESIKRNLNSASLDSAIIEIQIVSHRLESAETGLNPHKLIADESE
;
A
#
# COMPACT_ATOMS: atom_id res chain seq x y z
N MET A 1 11.53 19.57 6.53
CA MET A 1 11.28 18.12 6.52
C MET A 1 11.97 17.58 7.75
N VAL A 2 11.21 17.15 8.75
CA VAL A 2 11.79 16.58 9.98
C VAL A 2 12.24 15.18 9.64
N SER A 3 13.54 14.88 9.76
CA SER A 3 14.07 13.54 9.54
C SER A 3 14.31 12.88 10.88
N TYR A 4 13.64 11.75 11.12
CA TYR A 4 13.81 10.92 12.31
C TYR A 4 14.82 9.78 12.08
N GLU A 5 15.59 9.84 11.00
CA GLU A 5 16.49 8.76 10.57
C GLU A 5 17.47 8.34 11.67
N ALA A 6 18.10 9.30 12.36
CA ALA A 6 19.03 9.01 13.45
C ALA A 6 18.38 8.27 14.63
N ALA A 7 17.14 8.66 14.98
CA ALA A 7 16.38 8.00 16.05
C ALA A 7 15.97 6.57 15.65
N ILE A 8 15.56 6.39 14.39
CA ILE A 8 15.22 5.08 13.83
C ILE A 8 16.46 4.17 13.80
N LEU A 9 17.63 4.69 13.44
CA LEU A 9 18.90 3.97 13.46
C LEU A 9 19.25 3.51 14.88
N SER A 10 19.17 4.40 15.87
CA SER A 10 19.39 4.05 17.28
C SER A 10 18.43 2.95 17.73
N TRP A 11 17.13 3.11 17.45
CA TRP A 11 16.12 2.13 17.82
C TRP A 11 16.37 0.75 17.18
N CYS A 12 16.80 0.71 15.91
CA CYS A 12 17.15 -0.54 15.23
C CYS A 12 18.35 -1.23 15.90
N SER A 13 19.40 -0.46 16.21
CA SER A 13 20.58 -0.97 16.92
C SER A 13 20.21 -1.52 18.30
N ASP A 14 19.40 -0.78 19.07
CA ASP A 14 19.07 -1.15 20.44
C ASP A 14 18.11 -2.33 20.51
N THR A 15 17.07 -2.33 19.66
CA THR A 15 15.99 -3.34 19.70
C THR A 15 16.35 -4.60 18.93
N TRP A 16 16.94 -4.45 17.74
CA TRP A 16 17.19 -5.55 16.80
C TRP A 16 18.66 -5.96 16.71
N ARG A 17 19.57 -5.21 17.35
CA ARG A 17 21.03 -5.41 17.29
C ARG A 17 21.54 -5.51 15.85
N GLN A 18 20.89 -4.77 14.96
CA GLN A 18 21.15 -4.77 13.53
C GLN A 18 21.04 -3.34 13.00
N GLU A 19 21.97 -3.00 12.11
CA GLU A 19 21.87 -1.79 11.31
C GLU A 19 20.89 -2.03 10.15
N PRO A 20 19.98 -1.07 9.89
CA PRO A 20 19.09 -1.16 8.75
C PRO A 20 19.87 -0.95 7.44
N VAL A 21 19.56 -1.78 6.46
CA VAL A 21 20.12 -1.71 5.09
C VAL A 21 19.48 -0.57 4.31
N SER A 22 18.20 -0.31 4.55
CA SER A 22 17.42 0.75 3.90
C SER A 22 16.27 1.15 4.80
N ILE A 23 15.93 2.43 4.80
CA ILE A 23 14.75 2.98 5.48
C ILE A 23 13.95 3.72 4.41
N GLU A 24 12.65 3.46 4.35
CA GLU A 24 11.73 4.16 3.45
C GLU A 24 10.58 4.73 4.27
N GLU A 25 10.33 6.02 4.09
CA GLU A 25 9.27 6.71 4.80
C GLU A 25 7.92 6.41 4.14
N TRP A 26 6.95 5.97 4.95
CA TRP A 26 5.57 5.85 4.53
C TRP A 26 4.83 7.18 4.76
N VAL A 27 4.81 7.67 6.01
CA VAL A 27 4.26 8.96 6.41
C VAL A 27 5.13 9.49 7.54
N VAL A 28 5.53 10.76 7.47
CA VAL A 28 6.23 11.44 8.55
C VAL A 28 5.54 12.76 8.82
N ASP A 29 5.23 13.02 10.08
CA ASP A 29 4.57 14.25 10.56
C ASP A 29 5.21 14.72 11.88
N GLU A 30 4.77 15.87 12.41
CA GLU A 30 5.32 16.49 13.62
C GLU A 30 5.10 15.66 14.90
N GLY A 31 4.18 14.68 14.88
CA GLY A 31 3.85 13.84 16.04
C GLY A 31 4.11 12.34 15.89
N PHE A 32 4.38 11.86 14.68
CA PHE A 32 4.54 10.42 14.42
C PHE A 32 5.36 10.17 13.16
N ALA A 33 5.96 8.98 13.09
CA ALA A 33 6.71 8.53 11.92
C ALA A 33 6.38 7.07 11.62
N GLN A 34 5.90 6.83 10.42
CA GLN A 34 5.59 5.50 9.91
C GLN A 34 6.56 5.15 8.81
N VAL A 35 7.30 4.06 8.99
CA VAL A 35 8.43 3.72 8.12
C VAL A 35 8.48 2.23 7.82
N PHE A 36 9.06 1.92 6.67
CA PHE A 36 9.51 0.59 6.30
C PHE A 36 11.01 0.49 6.49
N ILE A 37 11.46 -0.58 7.13
CA ILE A 37 12.87 -0.80 7.42
C ILE A 37 13.28 -2.15 6.86
N ARG A 38 14.33 -2.13 6.04
CA ARG A 38 14.98 -3.33 5.52
C ARG A 38 16.12 -3.73 6.46
N LEU A 39 16.03 -4.91 7.06
CA LEU A 39 17.14 -5.52 7.79
C LEU A 39 17.92 -6.47 6.86
N LYS A 40 18.85 -7.27 7.41
CA LYS A 40 19.64 -8.20 6.60
C LYS A 40 18.80 -9.34 6.01
N ASN A 41 17.96 -9.96 6.84
CA ASN A 41 17.15 -11.16 6.49
C ASN A 41 15.65 -10.98 6.79
N SER A 42 15.19 -9.74 6.93
CA SER A 42 13.80 -9.44 7.22
C SER A 42 13.44 -8.01 6.85
N VAL A 43 12.15 -7.71 6.85
CA VAL A 43 11.64 -6.34 6.76
C VAL A 43 10.76 -6.04 7.98
N LEU A 44 10.70 -4.76 8.34
CA LEU A 44 9.87 -4.23 9.41
C LEU A 44 8.96 -3.14 8.84
N ILE A 45 7.74 -3.09 9.35
CA ILE A 45 6.86 -1.95 9.24
C ILE A 45 6.71 -1.40 10.65
N VAL A 46 7.01 -0.13 10.87
CA VAL A 46 7.04 0.44 12.23
C VAL A 46 6.21 1.70 12.27
N ASP A 47 5.41 1.81 13.33
CA ASP A 47 4.62 2.97 13.68
C ASP A 47 5.23 3.60 14.94
N PHE A 48 5.87 4.75 14.75
CA PHE A 48 6.49 5.52 15.80
C PHE A 48 5.65 6.73 16.19
N ILE A 49 5.64 7.06 17.47
CA ILE A 49 5.03 8.28 18.01
C ILE A 49 6.11 9.10 18.71
N LEU A 50 6.00 10.43 18.68
CA LEU A 50 6.82 11.28 19.54
C LEU A 50 6.22 11.33 20.94
N ASP A 51 7.06 11.09 21.95
CA ASP A 51 6.71 11.39 23.33
C ASP A 51 6.81 12.89 23.61
N ASN A 52 6.25 13.32 24.74
CA ASN A 52 6.32 14.70 25.24
C ASN A 52 7.76 15.19 25.47
N ASN A 53 8.72 14.27 25.62
CA ASN A 53 10.14 14.57 25.76
C ASN A 53 10.86 14.77 24.41
N GLY A 54 10.16 14.58 23.29
CA GLY A 54 10.73 14.64 21.93
C GLY A 54 11.38 13.33 21.47
N ASP A 55 11.30 12.27 22.27
CA ASP A 55 11.85 10.96 21.94
C ASP A 55 10.91 10.14 21.06
N LEU A 56 11.47 9.46 20.07
CA LEU A 56 10.72 8.61 19.15
C LEU A 56 10.46 7.23 19.80
N ILE A 57 9.20 6.91 20.09
CA ILE A 57 8.79 5.64 20.72
C ILE A 57 8.09 4.76 19.69
N CYS A 58 8.50 3.49 19.60
CA CYS A 58 7.80 2.48 18.79
C CYS A 58 6.45 2.14 19.44
N GLN A 59 5.35 2.57 18.83
CA GLN A 59 4.00 2.23 19.28
C GLN A 59 3.62 0.81 18.84
N ASN A 60 3.90 0.48 17.59
CA ASN A 60 3.61 -0.83 17.02
C ASN A 60 4.60 -1.17 15.90
N HIS A 61 4.83 -2.46 15.66
CA HIS A 61 5.62 -2.92 14.53
C HIS A 61 5.13 -4.26 13.99
N LEU A 62 5.30 -4.46 12.69
CA LEU A 62 5.11 -5.73 12.01
C LEU A 62 6.45 -6.24 11.50
N HIS A 63 6.90 -7.36 12.05
CA HIS A 63 8.11 -8.04 11.60
C HIS A 63 7.80 -9.18 10.63
N ILE A 64 8.48 -9.15 9.48
CA ILE A 64 8.35 -10.17 8.44
C ILE A 64 9.73 -10.77 8.16
N PRO A 65 10.07 -11.91 8.80
CA PRO A 65 11.28 -12.66 8.48
C PRO A 65 11.23 -13.23 7.07
N GLN A 66 12.34 -13.14 6.34
CA GLN A 66 12.46 -13.70 4.98
C GLN A 66 12.20 -15.22 4.93
N GLU A 67 12.57 -15.95 6.00
CA GLU A 67 12.30 -17.39 6.14
C GLU A 67 10.81 -17.72 6.29
N ARG A 68 10.03 -16.79 6.85
CA ARG A 68 8.59 -16.98 7.13
C ARG A 68 7.70 -16.32 6.09
N TRP A 69 8.28 -15.76 5.05
CA TRP A 69 7.54 -15.09 4.00
C TRP A 69 7.48 -15.92 2.72
N ASN A 70 6.34 -15.82 2.03
CA ASN A 70 6.14 -16.38 0.69
C ASN A 70 5.78 -15.26 -0.29
N PRO A 71 6.16 -15.35 -1.57
CA PRO A 71 5.79 -14.33 -2.57
C PRO A 71 4.28 -14.10 -2.62
N GLY A 72 3.85 -12.85 -2.46
CA GLY A 72 2.43 -12.46 -2.42
C GLY A 72 1.71 -12.79 -1.12
N SER A 73 2.43 -13.14 -0.04
CA SER A 73 1.82 -13.41 1.28
C SER A 73 1.55 -12.14 2.09
N ILE A 74 2.13 -11.00 1.69
CA ILE A 74 1.80 -9.70 2.26
C ILE A 74 0.52 -9.22 1.59
N GLN A 75 -0.50 -8.95 2.40
CA GLN A 75 -1.78 -8.40 1.95
C GLN A 75 -1.88 -6.95 2.41
N VAL A 76 -2.33 -6.08 1.50
CA VAL A 76 -2.51 -4.66 1.80
C VAL A 76 -3.86 -4.20 1.27
N PHE A 77 -4.61 -3.47 2.08
CA PHE A 77 -5.89 -2.89 1.69
C PHE A 77 -6.18 -1.60 2.46
N ARG A 78 -6.94 -0.70 1.82
CA ARG A 78 -7.49 0.48 2.49
C ARG A 78 -8.66 0.06 3.38
N THR A 79 -8.69 0.56 4.60
CA THR A 79 -9.83 0.40 5.50
C THR A 79 -10.92 1.41 5.14
N ASN A 80 -12.15 1.20 5.63
CA ASN A 80 -13.26 2.13 5.44
C ASN A 80 -12.99 3.51 6.05
N GLU A 81 -12.06 3.61 6.99
CA GLU A 81 -11.61 4.86 7.63
C GLU A 81 -10.52 5.58 6.82
N GLY A 82 -10.14 5.07 5.64
CA GLY A 82 -9.11 5.64 4.78
C GLY A 82 -7.67 5.26 5.17
N LYS A 83 -7.47 4.55 6.28
CA LYS A 83 -6.15 4.05 6.71
C LYS A 83 -5.70 2.87 5.85
N VAL A 84 -4.41 2.51 5.90
CA VAL A 84 -3.86 1.38 5.15
C VAL A 84 -3.48 0.25 6.10
N ARG A 85 -4.09 -0.92 5.92
CA ARG A 85 -3.75 -2.11 6.70
C ARG A 85 -2.76 -2.98 5.95
N PHE A 86 -1.63 -3.29 6.59
CA PHE A 86 -0.68 -4.29 6.16
C PHE A 86 -0.88 -5.56 6.98
N ARG A 87 -1.02 -6.70 6.32
CA ARG A 87 -1.22 -7.99 6.97
C ARG A 87 -0.24 -9.03 6.43
N HIS A 88 0.35 -9.80 7.34
CA HIS A 88 1.12 -10.99 7.01
C HIS A 88 0.78 -12.09 8.01
N ARG A 89 0.22 -13.21 7.51
CA ARG A 89 -0.27 -14.33 8.33
C ARG A 89 -1.29 -13.86 9.39
N ASN A 90 -0.92 -13.94 10.67
CA ASN A 90 -1.74 -13.61 11.83
C ASN A 90 -1.40 -12.23 12.42
N SER A 91 -0.47 -11.50 11.81
CA SER A 91 0.01 -10.21 12.30
C SER A 91 -0.39 -9.13 11.31
N GLU A 92 -0.80 -7.98 11.84
CA GLU A 92 -1.20 -6.83 11.05
C GLU A 92 -0.81 -5.52 11.73
N ILE A 93 -0.67 -4.48 10.93
CA ILE A 93 -0.42 -3.11 11.36
C ILE A 93 -1.24 -2.15 10.49
N ILE A 94 -1.73 -1.07 11.08
CA ILE A 94 -2.55 -0.07 10.39
C ILE A 94 -1.76 1.23 10.37
N LEU A 95 -1.48 1.74 9.17
CA LEU A 95 -0.78 2.99 8.94
C LEU A 95 -1.76 4.08 8.48
N ALA A 96 -1.35 5.33 8.65
CA ALA A 96 -2.05 6.49 8.16
C ALA A 96 -2.16 6.47 6.63
N ALA A 97 -3.18 7.14 6.11
CA ALA A 97 -3.33 7.34 4.69
C ALA A 97 -2.17 8.20 4.17
N HIS A 98 -1.53 7.80 3.08
CA HIS A 98 -0.53 8.61 2.39
C HIS A 98 -0.94 8.83 0.93
N PHE A 99 -0.29 9.79 0.26
CA PHE A 99 -0.50 10.05 -1.17
C PHE A 99 -0.17 8.83 -2.05
N ARG A 100 0.66 7.92 -1.56
CA ARG A 100 1.03 6.70 -2.28
C ARG A 100 -0.07 5.64 -2.22
N ALA A 101 -0.17 4.87 -3.30
CA ALA A 101 -1.06 3.73 -3.37
C ALA A 101 -0.61 2.64 -2.36
N PRO A 102 -1.53 1.97 -1.63
CA PRO A 102 -1.19 0.89 -0.70
C PRO A 102 -0.30 -0.20 -1.31
N GLU A 103 -0.53 -0.51 -2.59
CA GLU A 103 0.17 -1.52 -3.37
C GLU A 103 1.65 -1.17 -3.56
N TRP A 104 2.01 0.11 -3.47
CA TRP A 104 3.41 0.54 -3.49
C TRP A 104 4.16 -0.01 -2.28
N GLY A 105 3.61 0.15 -1.07
CA GLY A 105 4.22 -0.37 0.15
C GLY A 105 4.32 -1.90 0.13
N GLN A 106 3.27 -2.57 -0.38
CA GLN A 106 3.31 -4.01 -0.62
C GLN A 106 4.47 -4.42 -1.54
N SER A 107 4.58 -3.75 -2.69
CA SER A 107 5.56 -4.07 -3.72
C SER A 107 6.99 -3.85 -3.22
N LEU A 108 7.22 -2.76 -2.49
CA LEU A 108 8.50 -2.44 -1.88
C LEU A 108 8.95 -3.53 -0.90
N LEU A 109 8.06 -3.95 0.02
CA LEU A 109 8.38 -4.97 1.02
C LEU A 109 8.66 -6.33 0.36
N GLU A 110 7.85 -6.71 -0.64
CA GLU A 110 8.03 -7.94 -1.41
C GLU A 110 9.34 -7.91 -2.21
N GLU A 111 9.73 -6.77 -2.79
CA GLU A 111 10.99 -6.58 -3.49
C GLU A 111 12.19 -6.73 -2.55
N TRP A 112 12.14 -6.10 -1.38
CA TRP A 112 13.19 -6.22 -0.37
C TRP A 112 13.37 -7.68 0.07
N LEU A 113 12.29 -8.37 0.41
CA LEU A 113 12.31 -9.78 0.80
C LEU A 113 12.80 -10.69 -0.34
N MET A 114 12.41 -10.40 -1.60
CA MET A 114 12.91 -11.10 -2.78
C MET A 114 14.42 -10.93 -2.94
N SER A 115 14.94 -9.72 -2.75
CA SER A 115 16.37 -9.43 -2.92
C SER A 115 17.24 -10.04 -1.80
N GLN A 116 16.73 -10.12 -0.57
CA GLN A 116 17.41 -10.75 0.58
C GLN A 116 17.55 -12.26 0.43
N ARG A 117 16.64 -12.89 -0.31
CA ARG A 117 16.65 -14.33 -0.58
C ARG A 117 17.89 -14.80 -1.39
N GLY A 118 18.67 -13.87 -1.95
CA GLY A 118 19.94 -14.13 -2.62
C GLY A 118 19.84 -14.95 -3.92
N GLU A 119 20.93 -14.99 -4.71
CA GLU A 119 21.00 -15.83 -5.92
C GLU A 119 20.94 -17.35 -5.64
N VAL A 120 21.15 -17.75 -4.38
CA VAL A 120 21.18 -19.16 -3.91
C VAL A 120 19.82 -19.85 -4.08
N MET A 121 18.73 -19.09 -4.22
CA MET A 121 17.42 -19.57 -4.64
C MET A 121 16.85 -18.78 -5.83
N ARG A 122 17.69 -18.47 -6.84
CA ARG A 122 17.19 -18.32 -8.22
C ARG A 122 16.33 -19.56 -8.52
N PRO A 123 15.09 -19.43 -9.03
CA PRO A 123 14.33 -20.59 -9.47
C PRO A 123 15.23 -21.38 -10.42
N LYS A 124 15.60 -22.61 -10.06
CA LYS A 124 16.37 -23.50 -10.95
C LYS A 124 15.67 -23.67 -12.30
N ASP A 125 14.37 -23.37 -12.36
CA ASP A 125 13.51 -23.57 -13.50
C ASP A 125 13.09 -22.24 -14.17
N LYS A 126 13.51 -22.07 -15.43
CA LYS A 126 13.16 -20.95 -16.32
C LYS A 126 11.64 -20.71 -16.36
N THR A 127 10.86 -21.78 -16.18
CA THR A 127 9.40 -21.80 -16.16
C THR A 127 8.80 -21.01 -14.99
N GLN A 128 9.34 -21.17 -13.79
CA GLN A 128 8.89 -20.42 -12.61
C GLN A 128 9.25 -18.94 -12.70
N ARG A 129 10.41 -18.64 -13.30
CA ARG A 129 10.86 -17.26 -13.56
C ARG A 129 9.92 -16.56 -14.56
N ILE A 130 9.54 -17.25 -15.63
CA ILE A 130 8.55 -16.76 -16.59
C ILE A 130 7.17 -16.59 -15.92
N ALA A 131 6.77 -17.50 -15.04
CA ALA A 131 5.50 -17.40 -14.32
C ALA A 131 5.45 -16.18 -13.37
N ALA A 132 6.56 -15.89 -12.67
CA ALA A 132 6.67 -14.70 -11.83
C ALA A 132 6.64 -13.40 -12.66
N ILE A 133 7.40 -13.34 -13.77
CA ILE A 133 7.39 -12.19 -14.69
C ILE A 133 6.01 -12.00 -15.32
N LYS A 134 5.32 -13.08 -15.70
CA LYS A 134 3.94 -13.02 -16.21
C LYS A 134 2.98 -12.44 -15.17
N ARG A 135 3.04 -12.94 -13.92
CA ARG A 135 2.22 -12.41 -12.82
C ARG A 135 2.50 -10.94 -12.55
N ASN A 136 3.77 -10.53 -12.55
CA ASN A 136 4.13 -9.13 -12.32
C ASN A 136 3.66 -8.23 -13.48
N LYS A 137 3.87 -8.66 -14.73
CA LYS A 137 3.32 -8.00 -15.94
C LYS A 137 1.80 -7.85 -15.87
N GLU A 138 1.10 -8.87 -15.40
CA GLU A 138 -0.36 -8.89 -15.29
C GLU A 138 -0.86 -8.01 -14.14
N SER A 139 -0.09 -7.90 -13.04
CA SER A 139 -0.34 -6.93 -11.98
C SER A 139 -0.14 -5.49 -12.47
N ILE A 140 0.97 -5.21 -13.15
CA ILE A 140 1.24 -3.89 -13.75
C ILE A 140 0.15 -3.52 -14.76
N LYS A 141 -0.27 -4.45 -15.62
CA LYS A 141 -1.39 -4.23 -16.55
C LYS A 141 -2.70 -3.91 -15.83
N ARG A 142 -3.03 -4.64 -14.76
CA ARG A 142 -4.23 -4.37 -13.96
C ARG A 142 -4.16 -2.99 -13.30
N ASN A 143 -3.01 -2.64 -12.73
CA ASN A 143 -2.79 -1.32 -12.12
C ASN A 143 -2.88 -0.19 -13.14
N LEU A 144 -2.38 -0.41 -14.36
CA LEU A 144 -2.45 0.57 -15.45
C LEU A 144 -3.87 0.69 -16.00
N ASN A 145 -4.63 -0.41 -16.05
CA ASN A 145 -6.05 -0.39 -16.40
C ASN A 145 -6.91 0.28 -15.33
N SER A 146 -6.62 0.08 -14.03
CA SER A 146 -7.32 0.76 -12.94
C SER A 146 -6.92 2.23 -12.82
N ALA A 147 -5.72 2.59 -13.25
CA ALA A 147 -5.26 3.97 -13.36
C ALA A 147 -5.63 4.62 -14.71
N SER A 148 -6.22 3.86 -15.64
CA SER A 148 -6.59 4.39 -16.95
C SER A 148 -7.80 5.31 -16.81
N LEU A 149 -7.62 6.53 -17.30
CA LEU A 149 -8.65 7.56 -17.40
C LEU A 149 -9.86 7.08 -18.22
N ASP A 150 -9.67 6.13 -19.14
CA ASP A 150 -10.71 5.62 -20.04
C ASP A 150 -11.83 4.90 -19.28
N SER A 151 -11.49 4.13 -18.24
CA SER A 151 -12.49 3.46 -17.39
C SER A 151 -13.32 4.46 -16.60
N ALA A 152 -12.68 5.53 -16.10
CA ALA A 152 -13.36 6.61 -15.40
C ALA A 152 -14.25 7.45 -16.34
N ILE A 153 -13.83 7.65 -17.61
CA ILE A 153 -14.64 8.32 -18.64
C ILE A 153 -15.90 7.52 -18.97
N ILE A 154 -15.77 6.20 -19.11
CA ILE A 154 -16.91 5.31 -19.38
C ILE A 154 -17.88 5.30 -18.18
N GLU A 155 -17.36 5.23 -16.95
CA GLU A 155 -18.19 5.33 -15.75
C GLU A 155 -18.92 6.67 -15.65
N ILE A 156 -18.24 7.78 -15.95
CA ILE A 156 -18.87 9.10 -16.02
C ILE A 156 -20.00 9.11 -17.06
N GLN A 157 -19.78 8.58 -18.26
CA GLN A 157 -20.85 8.49 -19.28
C GLN A 157 -22.04 7.65 -18.82
N ILE A 158 -21.81 6.51 -18.18
CA ILE A 158 -22.88 5.66 -17.66
C ILE A 158 -23.64 6.37 -16.54
N VAL A 159 -22.93 7.06 -15.64
CA VAL A 159 -23.53 7.83 -14.55
C VAL A 159 -24.33 9.01 -15.10
N SER A 160 -23.81 9.75 -16.08
CA SER A 160 -24.53 10.84 -16.76
C SER A 160 -25.81 10.35 -17.42
N HIS A 161 -25.78 9.24 -18.15
CA HIS A 161 -26.99 8.67 -18.77
C HIS A 161 -28.02 8.24 -17.72
N ARG A 162 -27.58 7.66 -16.60
CA ARG A 162 -28.49 7.30 -15.49
C ARG A 162 -29.08 8.54 -14.84
N LEU A 163 -28.31 9.61 -14.72
CA LEU A 163 -28.76 10.88 -14.16
C LEU A 163 -29.82 11.52 -15.07
N GLU A 164 -29.60 11.61 -16.38
CA GLU A 164 -30.58 12.11 -17.36
C GLU A 164 -31.88 11.30 -17.36
N SER A 165 -31.76 9.97 -17.27
CA SER A 165 -32.93 9.08 -17.19
C SER A 165 -33.70 9.28 -15.88
N ALA A 166 -32.99 9.49 -14.77
CA ALA A 166 -33.60 9.78 -13.47
C ALA A 166 -34.23 11.18 -13.43
N GLU A 167 -33.60 12.20 -14.02
CA GLU A 167 -34.16 13.55 -14.17
C GLU A 167 -35.45 13.54 -15.00
N THR A 168 -35.49 12.74 -16.07
CA THR A 168 -36.68 12.57 -16.91
C THR A 168 -37.81 11.86 -16.15
N GLY A 169 -37.46 10.86 -15.32
CA GLY A 169 -38.42 10.14 -14.47
C GLY A 169 -38.94 10.96 -13.28
N LEU A 170 -38.14 11.91 -12.78
CA LEU A 170 -38.51 12.80 -11.67
C LEU A 170 -39.26 14.06 -12.11
N ASN A 171 -39.32 14.34 -13.42
CA ASN A 171 -40.02 15.50 -13.96
C ASN A 171 -41.17 15.12 -14.91
N PRO A 172 -42.19 14.35 -14.44
CA PRO A 172 -43.31 13.92 -15.29
C PRO A 172 -44.21 15.08 -15.74
N HIS A 173 -44.07 16.28 -15.16
CA HIS A 173 -44.93 17.43 -15.43
C HIS A 173 -44.52 18.30 -16.62
N LYS A 174 -43.39 18.02 -17.30
CA LYS A 174 -43.04 18.73 -18.55
C LYS A 174 -43.66 18.13 -19.81
N LEU A 175 -44.19 16.90 -19.74
CA LEU A 175 -44.79 16.22 -20.90
C LEU A 175 -46.28 16.50 -21.08
N ILE A 176 -46.96 17.06 -20.06
CA ILE A 176 -48.43 17.26 -20.09
C ILE A 176 -48.79 18.71 -20.49
N ALA A 177 -47.83 19.64 -20.52
CA ALA A 177 -48.11 21.05 -20.83
C ALA A 177 -48.16 21.38 -22.34
N ASP A 178 -47.87 20.43 -23.23
CA ASP A 178 -47.88 20.63 -24.70
C ASP A 178 -49.08 19.97 -25.42
N GLU A 179 -50.00 19.32 -24.69
CA GLU A 179 -51.19 18.66 -25.27
C GLU A 179 -52.52 19.14 -24.63
N SER A 180 -52.69 20.45 -24.46
CA SER A 180 -53.98 21.03 -24.07
C SER A 180 -54.17 22.41 -24.71
N GLU A 181 -54.40 22.40 -26.03
CA GLU A 181 -55.30 23.35 -26.70
C GLU A 181 -56.71 22.74 -26.81
#